data_AF-A0A9D8GF95-F1
#
_entry.id   AF-A0A9D8GF95-F1
#
_cell.length_a   1.000
_cell.length_b   1.000
_cell.length_c   1.000
_cell.angle_alpha   90.00
_cell.angle_beta   90.00
_cell.angle_gamma   90.00
#
_symmetry.space_group_name_H-M   'P 1'
#
loop_
_entity.id
_entity.type
_entity.pdbx_description
1 polymer ?
#
loop_
_entity_poly.entity_id
_entity_poly.type
_entity_poly.pdbx_seq_one_letter_code
_entity_poly.pdbx_strand_id
1 'polypeptide(L)' 'HGQNPVVPAHRVVNSMGQLSGKNHFSSPTQMQEQLEKENIKVINDQIVNFEKHFWDPLKEL' A
#
# COMPACT_ATOMS: atom_id res chain seq x y z
N HIS A 1 3.35 20.17 -3.86
CA HIS A 1 2.32 19.14 -4.05
C HIS A 1 1.58 18.98 -2.73
N GLY A 2 0.41 19.61 -2.57
CA GLY A 2 -0.40 19.53 -1.36
C GLY A 2 -1.82 19.16 -1.75
N GLN A 3 -2.11 17.86 -1.83
CA GLN A 3 -3.49 17.41 -1.89
C GLN A 3 -4.04 17.39 -0.47
N ASN A 4 -5.15 18.10 -0.27
CA ASN A 4 -5.94 18.09 0.95
C ASN A 4 -7.30 17.48 0.56
N PRO A 5 -7.69 16.32 1.11
CA PRO A 5 -7.14 15.63 2.28
C PRO A 5 -5.86 14.81 2.00
N VAL A 6 -5.12 14.50 3.07
CA VAL A 6 -3.99 13.56 3.04
C VAL A 6 -4.54 12.16 2.74
N VAL A 7 -4.46 11.72 1.49
CA VAL A 7 -4.87 10.37 1.08
C VAL A 7 -3.72 9.40 1.37
N PRO A 8 -3.98 8.24 2.02
CA PRO A 8 -2.96 7.23 2.29
C PRO A 8 -2.60 6.47 1.00
N ALA A 9 -1.86 7.13 0.10
CA ALA A 9 -1.47 6.58 -1.19
C ALA A 9 -0.60 5.31 -1.07
N HIS A 10 0.07 5.11 0.07
CA HIS A 10 0.88 3.92 0.33
C HIS A 10 0.04 2.63 0.44
N ARG A 11 -1.27 2.74 0.67
CA ARG A 11 -2.20 1.61 0.65
C ARG A 11 -2.62 1.19 -0.76
N VAL A 12 -2.31 1.99 -1.78
CA VAL A 12 -2.68 1.71 -3.18
C VAL A 12 -1.61 0.85 -3.84
N VAL A 13 -1.91 -0.42 -4.02
CA VAL A 13 -1.05 -1.42 -4.69
C VAL A 13 -1.75 -2.00 -5.92
N ASN A 14 -1.01 -2.74 -6.75
CA ASN A 14 -1.63 -3.46 -7.87
C ASN A 14 -2.45 -4.68 -7.38
N SER A 15 -3.22 -5.31 -8.28
CA SER A 15 -4.02 -6.49 -7.96
C SER A 15 -3.21 -7.70 -7.47
N MET A 16 -1.90 -7.72 -7.71
CA MET A 16 -0.98 -8.77 -7.24
C MET A 16 -0.34 -8.42 -5.88
N GLY A 17 -0.74 -7.31 -5.25
CA GLY A 17 -0.18 -6.84 -3.98
C GLY A 17 1.22 -6.24 -4.10
N GLN A 18 1.67 -5.89 -5.30
CA GLN A 18 3.01 -5.33 -5.55
C GLN A 18 3.01 -3.80 -5.43
N LEU A 19 4.09 -3.27 -4.86
CA LEU A 19 4.32 -1.85 -4.61
C LEU A 19 4.71 -1.10 -5.90
N SER A 20 3.83 -1.12 -6.91
CA SER A 20 4.10 -0.45 -8.20
C SER A 20 4.12 1.08 -8.09
N GLY A 21 3.51 1.66 -7.04
CA GLY A 21 3.46 3.10 -6.79
C GLY A 21 4.70 3.69 -6.09
N LYS A 22 5.67 2.85 -5.68
CA LYS A 22 6.83 3.27 -4.87
C LYS A 22 7.68 4.39 -5.48
N ASN A 23 7.73 4.48 -6.82
CA ASN A 23 8.50 5.51 -7.54
C ASN A 23 7.89 6.92 -7.42
N HIS A 24 6.62 7.03 -7.01
CA HIS A 24 5.98 8.33 -6.78
C HIS A 24 6.29 8.87 -5.38
N PHE A 25 6.86 8.06 -4.49
CA PHE A 25 7.32 8.49 -3.18
C PHE A 25 8.75 9.03 -3.27
N SER A 26 9.12 9.89 -2.33
CA SER A 26 10.48 10.46 -2.24
C SER A 26 11.57 9.39 -2.11
N SER A 27 11.23 8.18 -1.68
CA SER A 27 12.14 7.04 -1.65
C SER A 27 11.38 5.76 -1.94
N PRO A 28 12.00 4.78 -2.65
CA PRO A 28 11.34 3.53 -2.99
C PRO A 28 10.96 2.68 -1.76
N THR A 29 11.63 2.90 -0.62
CA THR A 29 11.34 2.22 0.65
C THR A 29 10.23 2.89 1.46
N GLN A 30 9.90 4.16 1.20
CA GLN A 30 8.91 4.90 2.00
C GLN A 30 7.52 4.27 1.98
N MET A 31 7.13 3.70 0.84
CA MET A 31 5.86 2.98 0.71
C MET A 31 5.86 1.71 1.58
N GLN A 32 6.96 0.96 1.54
CA GLN A 32 7.15 -0.23 2.36
C GLN A 32 7.17 0.12 3.86
N GLU A 33 7.95 1.10 4.28
CA GLU A 33 8.05 1.51 5.69
C GLU A 33 6.68 1.93 6.28
N GLN A 34 5.84 2.58 5.49
CA GLN A 34 4.48 2.95 5.91
C GLN A 34 3.59 1.72 6.05
N LEU A 35 3.63 0.78 5.11
CA LEU A 35 2.90 -0.49 5.21
C LEU A 35 3.37 -1.31 6.42
N GLU A 36 4.67 -1.40 6.67
CA GLU A 36 5.23 -2.11 7.82
C GLU A 36 4.82 -1.47 9.15
N LYS A 37 4.71 -0.13 9.22
CA LYS A 37 4.13 0.57 10.38
C LYS A 37 2.67 0.21 10.62
N GLU A 38 1.93 -0.13 9.57
CA GLU A 38 0.55 -0.62 9.66
C GLU A 38 0.46 -2.13 9.93
N ASN A 39 1.59 -2.79 10.29
CA ASN A 39 1.71 -4.24 10.49
C ASN A 39 1.52 -5.06 9.20
N ILE A 40 1.70 -4.44 8.02
CA ILE A 40 1.65 -5.12 6.73
C ILE A 40 3.06 -5.52 6.34
N LYS A 41 3.32 -6.83 6.27
CA LYS A 41 4.64 -7.36 5.91
C LYS A 41 4.83 -7.31 4.40
N VAL A 42 5.95 -6.74 3.94
CA VAL A 42 6.31 -6.66 2.52
C VAL A 42 7.61 -7.43 2.29
N ILE A 43 7.66 -8.28 1.27
CA ILE A 43 8.84 -9.06 0.88
C ILE A 43 9.01 -8.95 -0.63
N ASN A 44 10.20 -8.58 -1.11
CA ASN A 44 10.48 -8.37 -2.54
C ASN A 44 9.45 -7.47 -3.25
N ASP A 45 9.14 -6.31 -2.66
CA ASP A 45 8.13 -5.36 -3.16
C ASP A 45 6.70 -5.94 -3.29
N GLN A 46 6.38 -7.02 -2.59
CA GLN A 46 5.07 -7.63 -2.56
C GLN A 46 4.53 -7.78 -1.13
N ILE A 47 3.28 -7.42 -0.93
CA ILE A 47 2.57 -7.59 0.35
C ILE A 47 2.36 -9.09 0.62
N VAL A 48 2.82 -9.55 1.77
CA VAL A 48 2.59 -10.89 2.28
C VAL A 48 1.20 -10.95 2.92
N ASN A 49 0.42 -11.98 2.60
CA ASN A 49 -0.98 -12.11 3.02
C ASN A 49 -1.89 -10.97 2.51
N PHE A 50 -1.66 -10.48 1.28
CA PHE A 50 -2.48 -9.43 0.68
C PHE A 50 -3.98 -9.70 0.77
N GLU A 51 -4.42 -10.95 0.57
CA GLU A 51 -5.83 -11.35 0.67
C GLU A 51 -6.49 -11.02 2.02
N LYS A 52 -5.73 -11.05 3.12
CA LYS A 52 -6.25 -10.71 4.46
C LYS A 52 -6.46 -9.21 4.67
N HIS A 53 -5.74 -8.40 3.92
CA HIS A 53 -5.79 -6.94 3.95
C HIS A 53 -6.52 -6.36 2.74
N PHE A 54 -7.04 -7.22 1.86
CA PHE A 54 -7.78 -6.82 0.68
C PHE A 54 -9.10 -6.20 1.11
N TRP A 55 -9.24 -4.91 0.82
CA TRP A 55 -10.46 -4.18 1.06
C TRP A 55 -11.41 -4.39 -0.12
N ASP A 56 -12.54 -5.04 0.14
CA ASP A 56 -13.58 -5.32 -0.85
C ASP A 56 -14.83 -4.45 -0.55
N PRO A 57 -15.07 -3.38 -1.33
CA PRO A 57 -16.21 -2.49 -1.10
C PRO A 57 -17.57 -3.14 -1.28
N LEU A 58 -17.66 -4.27 -2.01
CA LEU A 58 -18.92 -4.97 -2.28
C LEU A 58 -19.27 -5.93 -1.14
N LYS A 59 -18.27 -6.42 -0.41
CA LYS A 59 -18.45 -7.32 0.73
C LYS A 59 -18.92 -6.60 2.00
N GLU A 60 -18.71 -5.28 2.06
CA GLU A 60 -19.08 -4.42 3.20
C GLU A 60 -20.37 -3.60 2.96
N LEU A 61 -21.16 -3.90 1.92
CA LEU A 61 -22.47 -3.27 1.64
C LEU A 61 -23.61 -3.95 2.39
#